data_AF-A0A0F3MCP0-F1
#
_entry.id   AF-A0A0F3MCP0-F1
#
_cell.length_a   1.000
_cell.length_b   1.000
_cell.length_c   1.000
_cell.angle_alpha   90.00
_cell.angle_beta   90.00
_cell.angle_gamma   90.00
#
_symmetry.space_group_name_H-M   'P 1'
#
loop_
_entity.id
_entity.type
_entity.pdbx_description
1 polymer ?
#
loop_
_entity_poly.entity_id
_entity_poly.type
_entity_poly.pdbx_seq_one_letter_code
_entity_poly.pdbx_strand_id
1 'polypeptide(L)' 'MKFDQIKELKDEKFRRLTGVRKGIFSKMVDILSKADGLKKSKGGRKNKLNLEEQLLMALEYLREYCTYFYIG' A
#
# COMPACT_ATOMS: atom_id res chain seq x y z
N MET A 1 5.73 3.39 8.62
CA MET A 1 5.08 4.61 9.20
C MET A 1 3.57 4.37 9.38
N LYS A 2 2.83 5.20 10.13
CA LYS A 2 1.35 5.11 10.17
C LYS A 2 0.74 5.87 9.00
N PHE A 3 -0.23 5.28 8.31
CA PHE A 3 -0.88 5.90 7.13
C PHE A 3 -1.50 7.27 7.45
N ASP A 4 -2.05 7.45 8.66
CA ASP A 4 -2.65 8.71 9.12
C ASP A 4 -1.71 9.91 9.08
N GLN A 5 -0.40 9.71 9.22
CA GLN A 5 0.57 10.80 9.14
C GLN A 5 0.93 11.14 7.69
N ILE A 6 0.87 10.14 6.81
CA ILE A 6 1.27 10.25 5.40
C ILE A 6 0.12 10.76 4.53
N LYS A 7 -1.13 10.47 4.90
CA LYS A 7 -2.31 10.95 4.16
C LYS A 7 -2.38 12.48 4.11
N GLU A 8 -1.84 13.17 5.11
CA GLU A 8 -1.79 14.65 5.17
C GLU A 8 -0.72 15.28 4.25
N LEU A 9 0.19 14.47 3.68
CA LEU A 9 1.23 15.00 2.79
C LEU A 9 0.64 15.52 1.47
N LYS A 10 1.25 16.54 0.87
CA LYS A 10 0.92 16.92 -0.52
C LYS A 10 1.22 15.78 -1.48
N ASP A 11 0.48 15.68 -2.60
CA ASP A 11 0.59 14.57 -3.57
C ASP A 11 2.03 14.36 -4.06
N GLU A 12 2.80 15.42 -4.25
CA GLU A 12 4.22 15.34 -4.63
C GLU A 12 5.08 14.62 -3.59
N LYS A 13 4.92 14.98 -2.31
CA LYS A 13 5.65 14.36 -1.20
C LYS A 13 5.20 12.92 -1.00
N PHE A 14 3.90 12.66 -1.12
CA PHE A 14 3.34 11.31 -1.06
C PHE A 14 3.94 10.43 -2.16
N ARG A 15 3.94 10.91 -3.42
CA ARG A 15 4.52 10.18 -4.55
C ARG A 15 6.02 9.94 -4.39
N ARG A 16 6.75 10.90 -3.81
CA ARG A 16 8.19 10.73 -3.52
C ARG A 16 8.44 9.65 -2.45
N LEU A 17 7.53 9.50 -1.49
CA LEU A 17 7.64 8.49 -0.44
C LEU A 17 7.23 7.10 -0.94
N THR A 18 6.05 6.99 -1.56
CA THR A 18 5.42 5.69 -1.89
C THR A 18 5.66 5.23 -3.33
N GLY A 19 6.10 6.12 -4.22
CA GLY A 19 6.23 5.86 -5.65
C GLY A 19 4.95 5.97 -6.46
N VAL A 20 3.79 6.17 -5.83
CA VAL A 20 2.50 6.27 -6.51
C VAL A 20 1.79 7.58 -6.18
N ARG A 21 0.96 8.08 -7.10
CA ARG A 21 0.09 9.24 -6.83
C ARG A 21 -1.02 8.84 -5.87
N LYS A 22 -1.51 9.77 -5.04
CA LYS A 22 -2.62 9.50 -4.09
C LYS A 22 -3.87 8.94 -4.76
N GLY A 23 -4.24 9.48 -5.93
CA GLY A 23 -5.39 8.99 -6.68
C GLY A 23 -5.24 7.54 -7.15
N ILE A 24 -4.01 7.10 -7.46
CA ILE A 24 -3.73 5.70 -7.82
C ILE A 24 -3.76 4.84 -6.56
N PHE A 25 -3.15 5.31 -5.47
CA PHE A 25 -3.17 4.61 -4.18
C PHE A 25 -4.61 4.31 -3.72
N SER A 26 -5.51 5.29 -3.78
CA SER A 26 -6.93 5.09 -3.45
C SER A 26 -7.57 4.00 -4.31
N LYS A 27 -7.35 4.02 -5.63
CA LYS A 27 -7.87 2.98 -6.53
C LYS A 27 -7.31 1.60 -6.21
N MET A 28 -6.04 1.50 -5.82
CA MET A 28 -5.43 0.24 -5.40
C MET A 28 -6.09 -0.30 -4.13
N VAL A 29 -6.35 0.57 -3.13
CA VAL A 29 -7.06 0.20 -1.91
C VAL A 29 -8.48 -0.28 -2.22
N ASP A 30 -9.21 0.37 -3.14
CA ASP A 30 -10.56 -0.06 -3.54
C ASP A 30 -10.57 -1.47 -4.15
N ILE A 31 -9.60 -1.75 -5.03
CA ILE A 31 -9.44 -3.07 -5.64
C ILE A 31 -9.11 -4.12 -4.57
N LEU A 32 -8.16 -3.80 -3.67
CA LEU A 32 -7.77 -4.68 -2.59
C LEU A 32 -8.90 -4.94 -1.60
N SER A 33 -9.73 -3.94 -1.30
CA SER A 33 -10.88 -4.06 -0.42
C SER A 33 -11.90 -5.07 -0.96
N LYS A 34 -12.18 -5.02 -2.28
CA LYS A 34 -13.04 -6.02 -2.95
C LYS A 34 -12.44 -7.43 -2.87
N ALA A 35 -11.15 -7.56 -3.15
CA ALA A 35 -10.45 -8.85 -3.10
C ALA A 35 -10.38 -9.43 -1.67
N ASP A 36 -10.11 -8.59 -0.68
CA ASP A 36 -10.06 -8.97 0.74
C ASP A 36 -11.44 -9.38 1.25
N GLY A 37 -12.51 -8.70 0.82
CA GLY A 37 -13.90 -9.12 1.12
C GLY A 37 -14.22 -10.52 0.60
N LEU A 38 -13.84 -10.82 -0.66
CA LEU A 38 -13.99 -12.16 -1.25
C LEU A 38 -13.10 -13.22 -0.56
N LYS A 39 -11.93 -12.82 -0.05
CA LYS A 39 -11.05 -13.73 0.68
C LYS A 39 -11.59 -14.03 2.08
N LYS A 40 -12.07 -13.01 2.79
CA LYS A 40 -12.62 -13.13 4.15
C LYS A 40 -13.97 -13.85 4.20
N SER A 41 -14.75 -13.84 3.11
CA SER A 41 -15.99 -14.62 3.04
C SER A 41 -15.74 -16.14 3.17
N LYS A 42 -14.53 -16.60 2.82
CA LYS A 42 -14.09 -17.99 2.99
C LYS A 42 -13.61 -18.30 4.42
N GLY A 43 -13.70 -17.34 5.34
CA GLY A 43 -13.19 -17.44 6.70
C GLY A 43 -11.69 -17.15 6.81
N GLY A 44 -11.19 -17.09 8.05
CA GLY A 44 -9.77 -16.84 8.34
C GLY A 44 -9.53 -15.88 9.50
N ARG A 45 -8.25 -15.72 9.87
CA ARG A 45 -7.83 -14.81 10.94
C ARG A 45 -7.98 -13.36 10.48
N LYS A 46 -8.51 -12.50 11.35
CA LYS A 46 -8.56 -11.04 11.12
C LYS A 46 -7.15 -10.47 10.99
N ASN A 47 -6.95 -9.59 10.00
CA ASN A 47 -5.69 -8.88 9.83
C ASN A 47 -5.46 -7.92 11.00
N LYS A 48 -4.21 -7.83 11.47
CA LYS A 48 -3.80 -6.88 12.52
C LYS A 48 -3.66 -5.45 11.99
N LEU A 49 -3.27 -5.32 10.73
CA LEU A 49 -3.10 -4.04 10.02
C LEU A 49 -4.30 -3.78 9.12
N ASN A 50 -4.61 -2.50 8.91
CA ASN A 50 -5.59 -2.11 7.91
C ASN A 50 -5.01 -2.27 6.49
N LEU A 51 -5.87 -2.27 5.48
CA LEU A 51 -5.45 -2.48 4.08
C LEU A 51 -4.53 -1.37 3.57
N GLU A 52 -4.74 -0.13 4.01
CA GLU A 52 -3.95 1.03 3.60
C GLU A 52 -2.51 0.95 4.12
N GLU A 53 -2.33 0.55 5.37
CA GLU A 53 -1.04 0.33 6.03
C GLU A 53 -0.33 -0.87 5.42
N GLN A 54 -1.06 -1.95 5.09
CA GLN A 54 -0.48 -3.10 4.38
C GLN A 54 0.03 -2.69 2.99
N LEU A 55 -0.76 -1.94 2.23
CA LEU A 55 -0.36 -1.45 0.91
C LEU A 55 0.82 -0.48 1.01
N LEU A 56 0.78 0.45 1.97
CA LEU A 56 1.85 1.40 2.21
C LEU A 56 3.17 0.69 2.52
N MET A 57 3.16 -0.28 3.43
CA MET A 57 4.34 -1.06 3.79
C MET A 57 4.90 -1.83 2.58
N ALA A 58 4.03 -2.42 1.76
CA ALA A 58 4.46 -3.11 0.55
C ALA A 58 5.12 -2.17 -0.46
N LEU A 59 4.58 -0.96 -0.65
CA LEU A 59 5.15 0.04 -1.53
C LEU A 59 6.48 0.60 -1.01
N GLU A 60 6.59 0.86 0.30
CA GLU A 60 7.84 1.26 0.95
C GLU A 60 8.92 0.18 0.73
N TYR A 61 8.57 -1.09 0.98
CA TYR A 61 9.47 -2.23 0.81
C TYR A 61 9.98 -2.35 -0.63
N LEU A 62 9.09 -2.30 -1.62
CA LEU A 62 9.46 -2.39 -3.04
C LEU A 62 10.35 -1.23 -3.51
N ARG A 63 10.25 -0.06 -2.86
CA ARG A 63 11.03 1.12 -3.19
C ARG A 63 12.42 1.10 -2.55
N GLU A 64 12.53 0.59 -1.32
CA GLU A 64 13.80 0.46 -0.61
C GLU A 64 14.61 -0.72 -1.15
N TYR A 65 13.92 -1.83 -1.46
CA TYR A 65 14.49 -3.02 -2.07
C TYR A 65 14.06 -3.13 -3.53
N CYS A 66 14.47 -2.15 -4.34
CA CYS A 66 14.33 -2.25 -5.79
C CYS A 66 14.95 -3.58 -6.25
N THR A 67 14.19 -4.33 -7.07
CA THR A 67 14.61 -5.62 -7.61
C THR A 67 16.06 -5.58 -8.06
N TYR A 68 16.84 -6.63 -7.74
CA TYR A 68 18.25 -6.82 -8.10
C TYR A 68 18.54 -6.88 -9.62
N PHE A 69 17.65 -6.34 -10.45
CA PHE A 69 17.80 -6.23 -11.89
C PHE A 69 19.10 -5.52 -12.31
N TYR A 70 19.66 -4.66 -11.45
CA TYR A 70 20.95 -4.00 -11.68
C TYR A 70 22.18 -4.85 -11.31
N ILE A 71 21.99 -6.04 -10.72
CA ILE A 71 23.04 -7.01 -10.37
C ILE A 71 23.25 -8.02 -11.53
N GLY A 72 22.56 -7.83 -12.66
CA GLY A 72 22.79 -8.59 -13.90
C GLY A 72 23.99 -8.08 -14.69
#